data_AF-A0A1C5Q3H0-F1
#
_entry.id   AF-A0A1C5Q3H0-F1
#
_cell.length_a   1.000
_cell.length_b   1.000
_cell.length_c   1.000
_cell.angle_alpha   90.00
_cell.angle_beta   90.00
_cell.angle_gamma   90.00
#
_symmetry.space_group_name_H-M   'P 1'
#
loop_
_entity.id
_entity.type
_entity.pdbx_description
1 polymer ?
#
loop_
_entity_poly.entity_id
_entity_poly.type
_entity_poly.pdbx_seq_one_letter_code
_entity_poly.pdbx_strand_id
1 'polypeptide(L)'
;MKPRTRIQKEVVRLSSGLPELTDKQKAYAFEHCFKHHAYRTKGGTITCSECGHRWKGGHTLAETICGCSCPHCGKELEILDTRKRVFRGSAYYEIITTRKGYQVLRYFMVGATYKVEQKAEYSIREVVQWWIAPNGKTEVIARLRAMHTMYYDLWTEWSDMDLRSNKMLKAYNIDAYKTYPAMRIIPELRRNGFKGAFHELTPYEFLPPL
;
A
#
# COMPACT_ATOMS: atom_id res chain seq x y z
N MET A 1 15.59 17.04 -6.14
CA MET A 1 16.79 17.62 -6.81
C MET A 1 16.38 18.16 -8.18
N LYS A 2 17.10 19.14 -8.76
CA LYS A 2 16.81 19.59 -10.13
C LYS A 2 17.27 18.53 -11.16
N PRO A 3 16.45 18.16 -12.16
CA PRO A 3 16.81 17.17 -13.18
C PRO A 3 17.90 17.73 -14.11
N ARG A 4 19.00 16.99 -14.27
CA ARG A 4 20.15 17.39 -15.10
C ARG A 4 20.27 16.54 -16.35
N THR A 5 20.12 15.22 -16.21
CA THR A 5 20.27 14.27 -17.32
C THR A 5 19.01 14.16 -18.17
N ARG A 6 19.14 13.61 -19.38
CA ARG A 6 17.99 13.35 -20.27
C ARG A 6 16.93 12.46 -19.61
N ILE A 7 17.36 11.37 -18.97
CA ILE A 7 16.47 10.43 -18.27
C ILE A 7 15.76 11.10 -17.08
N GLN A 8 16.45 11.92 -16.30
CA GLN A 8 15.84 12.65 -15.18
C GLN A 8 14.76 13.62 -15.65
N LYS A 9 15.03 14.40 -16.69
CA LYS A 9 14.05 15.34 -17.26
C LYS A 9 12.82 14.60 -17.81
N GLU A 10 13.05 13.47 -18.47
CA GLU A 10 11.98 12.63 -18.99
C GLU A 10 11.13 12.00 -17.87
N VAL A 11 11.76 11.40 -16.86
CA VAL A 11 11.07 10.76 -15.72
C VAL A 11 10.23 11.77 -14.95
N VAL A 12 10.77 12.97 -14.66
CA VAL A 12 10.01 14.06 -14.01
C VAL A 12 8.76 14.43 -14.82
N ARG A 13 8.92 14.60 -16.15
CA ARG A 13 7.80 14.91 -17.06
C ARG A 13 6.77 13.78 -17.15
N LEU A 14 7.21 12.52 -17.16
CA LEU A 14 6.30 11.38 -17.29
C LEU A 14 5.55 11.08 -15.99
N SER A 15 6.18 11.32 -14.84
CA SER A 15 5.59 11.12 -13.51
C SER A 15 4.40 12.01 -13.24
N SER A 16 4.47 13.30 -13.60
CA SER A 16 3.34 14.21 -13.43
C SER A 16 2.11 13.82 -14.24
N GLY A 17 2.27 12.99 -15.29
CA GLY A 17 1.19 12.48 -16.12
C GLY A 17 0.78 11.03 -15.82
N LEU A 18 1.23 10.43 -14.72
CA LEU A 18 0.75 9.12 -14.30
C LEU A 18 -0.72 9.21 -13.86
N PRO A 19 -1.55 8.22 -14.20
CA PRO A 19 -2.95 8.22 -13.77
C PRO A 19 -3.06 8.04 -12.26
N GLU A 20 -4.06 8.67 -11.66
CA GLU A 20 -4.46 8.39 -10.29
C GLU A 20 -4.94 6.94 -10.14
N LEU A 21 -5.02 6.47 -8.90
CA LEU A 21 -5.59 5.17 -8.60
C LEU A 21 -7.08 5.13 -8.99
N THR A 22 -7.44 4.11 -9.74
CA THR A 22 -8.85 3.77 -9.98
C THR A 22 -9.52 3.31 -8.68
N ASP A 23 -10.85 3.43 -8.60
CA ASP A 23 -11.58 2.99 -7.41
C ASP A 23 -11.41 1.49 -7.13
N LYS A 24 -11.25 0.67 -8.18
CA LYS A 24 -10.94 -0.76 -8.05
C LYS A 24 -9.58 -0.99 -7.37
N GLN A 25 -8.57 -0.20 -7.73
CA GLN A 25 -7.25 -0.29 -7.10
C GLN A 25 -7.26 0.18 -5.65
N LYS A 26 -8.05 1.22 -5.33
CA LYS A 26 -8.23 1.70 -3.94
C LYS A 26 -8.98 0.68 -3.10
N ALA A 27 -10.10 0.15 -3.61
CA ALA A 27 -10.90 -0.87 -2.92
C ALA A 27 -10.08 -2.12 -2.63
N TYR A 28 -9.29 -2.59 -3.61
CA TYR A 28 -8.38 -3.72 -3.40
C TYR A 28 -7.39 -3.46 -2.26
N ALA A 29 -6.78 -2.28 -2.21
CA ALA A 29 -5.84 -1.91 -1.15
C ALA A 29 -6.53 -1.93 0.23
N PHE A 30 -7.69 -1.30 0.37
CA PHE A 30 -8.41 -1.24 1.65
C PHE A 30 -8.86 -2.61 2.15
N GLU A 31 -9.21 -3.51 1.23
CA GLU A 31 -9.62 -4.88 1.54
C GLU A 31 -8.45 -5.78 1.94
N HIS A 32 -7.31 -5.69 1.23
CA HIS A 32 -6.27 -6.71 1.35
C HIS A 32 -5.08 -6.25 2.19
N CYS A 33 -4.91 -4.94 2.41
CA CYS A 33 -3.81 -4.42 3.22
C CYS A 33 -4.06 -4.53 4.73
N PHE A 34 -5.28 -4.82 5.16
CA PHE A 34 -5.64 -4.88 6.57
C PHE A 34 -6.45 -6.13 6.88
N LYS A 35 -6.27 -6.65 8.08
CA LYS A 35 -7.25 -7.55 8.68
C LYS A 35 -8.45 -6.73 9.16
N HIS A 36 -9.64 -7.22 8.88
CA HIS A 36 -10.90 -6.61 9.33
C HIS A 36 -11.39 -7.32 10.58
N HIS A 37 -11.85 -6.55 11.57
CA HIS A 37 -12.13 -7.09 12.90
C HIS A 37 -13.51 -6.72 13.41
N ALA A 38 -14.01 -7.50 14.36
CA ALA A 38 -15.11 -7.08 15.22
C ALA A 38 -14.59 -6.97 16.66
N TYR A 39 -14.94 -5.89 17.34
CA TYR A 39 -14.49 -5.64 18.70
C TYR A 39 -15.55 -6.09 19.69
N ARG A 40 -15.20 -7.05 20.55
CA ARG A 40 -16.08 -7.57 21.59
C ARG A 40 -15.69 -7.03 22.96
N THR A 41 -16.69 -6.51 23.66
CA THR A 41 -16.55 -6.01 25.04
C THR A 41 -16.91 -7.11 26.05
N LYS A 42 -16.51 -6.96 27.32
CA LYS A 42 -16.83 -7.91 28.40
C LYS A 42 -18.34 -8.22 28.53
N GLY A 43 -19.21 -7.28 28.16
CA GLY A 43 -20.66 -7.47 28.19
C GLY A 43 -21.23 -8.24 26.98
N GLY A 44 -20.38 -8.86 26.15
CA GLY A 44 -20.78 -9.65 24.99
C GLY A 44 -21.30 -8.83 23.80
N THR A 45 -21.20 -7.49 23.86
CA THR A 45 -21.52 -6.64 22.71
C THR A 45 -20.35 -6.62 21.75
N ILE A 46 -20.64 -6.92 20.49
CA ILE A 46 -19.72 -6.94 19.36
C ILE A 46 -19.98 -5.70 18.49
N THR A 47 -18.92 -5.08 17.99
CA THR A 47 -18.99 -3.93 17.08
C THR A 47 -18.16 -4.20 15.83
N CYS A 48 -18.74 -4.02 14.64
CA CYS A 48 -18.03 -4.16 13.38
C CYS A 48 -17.03 -3.01 13.18
N SER A 49 -15.78 -3.30 12.82
CA SER A 49 -14.77 -2.27 12.50
C SER A 49 -15.11 -1.46 11.26
N GLU A 50 -15.82 -2.06 10.30
CA GLU A 50 -16.07 -1.47 8.98
C GLU A 50 -17.23 -0.49 8.97
N CYS A 51 -18.38 -0.90 9.52
CA CYS A 51 -19.61 -0.11 9.47
C CYS A 51 -20.03 0.47 10.84
N GLY A 52 -19.36 0.07 11.92
CA GLY A 52 -19.70 0.52 13.28
C GLY A 52 -20.96 -0.13 13.87
N HIS A 53 -21.64 -1.01 13.15
CA HIS A 53 -22.85 -1.68 13.64
C HIS A 53 -22.57 -2.52 14.89
N ARG A 54 -23.55 -2.55 15.81
CA ARG A 54 -23.46 -3.24 17.11
C ARG A 54 -24.51 -4.32 17.24
N TRP A 55 -24.10 -5.48 17.78
CA TRP A 55 -25.01 -6.58 18.08
C TRP A 55 -24.52 -7.36 19.32
N LYS A 56 -25.36 -8.28 19.80
CA LYS A 56 -24.97 -9.23 20.85
C LYS A 56 -24.47 -10.51 20.18
N GLY A 57 -23.31 -10.99 20.63
CA GLY A 57 -22.81 -12.31 20.23
C GLY A 57 -23.69 -13.43 20.80
N GLY A 58 -23.69 -14.56 20.12
CA GLY A 58 -24.42 -15.77 20.52
C GLY A 58 -23.52 -16.76 21.26
N HIS A 59 -22.36 -17.10 20.67
CA HIS A 59 -21.49 -18.17 21.16
C HIS A 59 -20.03 -17.72 21.19
N THR A 60 -19.58 -17.22 22.35
CA THR A 60 -18.27 -16.59 22.54
C THR A 60 -17.10 -17.41 21.99
N LEU A 61 -17.08 -18.73 22.22
CA LEU A 61 -15.99 -19.60 21.81
C LEU A 61 -15.94 -19.82 20.29
N ALA A 62 -17.08 -20.11 19.67
CA ALA A 62 -17.18 -20.31 18.22
C ALA A 62 -16.81 -19.03 17.46
N GLU A 63 -17.30 -17.90 17.96
CA GLU A 63 -16.98 -16.55 17.48
C GLU A 63 -15.47 -16.23 17.51
N THR A 64 -14.77 -16.59 18.59
CA THR A 64 -13.32 -16.35 18.69
C THR A 64 -12.53 -17.20 17.69
N ILE A 65 -12.95 -18.45 17.45
CA ILE A 65 -12.21 -19.40 16.62
C ILE A 65 -12.49 -19.18 15.13
N CYS A 66 -13.77 -18.97 14.77
CA CYS A 66 -14.20 -18.92 13.37
C CYS A 66 -14.37 -17.49 12.83
N GLY A 67 -14.31 -16.47 13.70
CA GLY A 67 -14.70 -15.10 13.33
C GLY A 67 -16.22 -14.95 13.22
N CYS A 68 -16.67 -13.88 12.57
CA CYS A 68 -18.08 -13.63 12.30
C CYS A 68 -18.31 -12.77 11.06
N SER A 69 -19.50 -12.90 10.47
CA SER A 69 -20.00 -11.97 9.46
C SER A 69 -20.80 -10.85 10.13
N CYS A 70 -20.54 -9.59 9.76
CA CYS A 70 -21.35 -8.48 10.25
C CYS A 70 -22.80 -8.59 9.73
N PRO A 71 -23.83 -8.58 10.59
CA PRO A 71 -25.22 -8.72 10.15
C PRO A 71 -25.74 -7.52 9.35
N HIS A 72 -25.03 -6.39 9.36
CA HIS A 72 -25.42 -5.17 8.65
C HIS A 72 -24.72 -4.99 7.30
N CYS A 73 -23.40 -5.17 7.24
CA CYS A 73 -22.63 -4.98 6.00
C CYS A 73 -22.13 -6.28 5.35
N GLY A 74 -22.35 -7.44 5.97
CA GLY A 74 -21.93 -8.75 5.45
C GLY A 74 -20.42 -9.00 5.45
N LYS A 75 -19.62 -8.10 6.01
CA LYS A 75 -18.15 -8.26 6.06
C LYS A 75 -17.78 -9.41 6.99
N GLU A 76 -16.85 -10.26 6.56
CA GLU A 76 -16.17 -11.26 7.40
C GLU A 76 -15.12 -10.62 8.29
N LEU A 77 -15.13 -10.94 9.58
CA LEU A 77 -14.37 -10.26 10.63
C LEU A 77 -13.73 -11.24 11.62
N GLU A 78 -12.48 -10.99 11.98
CA GLU A 78 -11.82 -11.64 13.12
C GLU A 78 -12.27 -10.97 14.43
N ILE A 79 -12.66 -11.73 15.45
CA ILE A 79 -13.11 -11.15 16.73
C ILE A 79 -11.92 -10.85 17.63
N LEU A 80 -11.86 -9.61 18.13
CA LEU A 80 -10.89 -9.17 19.13
C LEU A 80 -11.61 -8.75 20.41
N ASP A 81 -11.27 -9.42 21.52
CA ASP A 81 -11.71 -9.02 22.86
C ASP A 81 -10.88 -7.84 23.36
N THR A 82 -11.50 -6.66 23.50
CA THR A 82 -10.77 -5.44 23.81
C THR A 82 -11.65 -4.33 24.39
N ARG A 83 -11.03 -3.41 25.14
CA ARG A 83 -11.63 -2.16 25.61
C ARG A 83 -11.20 -0.95 24.79
N LYS A 84 -10.25 -1.11 23.86
CA LYS A 84 -9.74 -0.03 23.02
C LYS A 84 -10.84 0.41 22.06
N ARG A 85 -11.03 1.73 21.92
CA ARG A 85 -12.10 2.31 21.09
C ARG A 85 -11.63 2.79 19.71
N VAL A 86 -10.32 2.95 19.53
CA VAL A 86 -9.72 3.46 18.29
C VAL A 86 -8.55 2.58 17.89
N PHE A 87 -8.56 2.11 16.65
CA PHE A 87 -7.51 1.30 16.06
C PHE A 87 -7.00 1.99 14.82
N ARG A 88 -5.69 1.94 14.61
CA ARG A 88 -5.04 2.51 13.45
C ARG A 88 -4.09 1.47 12.89
N GLY A 89 -4.06 1.37 11.57
CA GLY A 89 -3.12 0.55 10.83
C GLY A 89 -2.58 1.34 9.67
N SER A 90 -1.35 1.02 9.28
CA SER A 90 -0.77 1.48 8.03
C SER A 90 -0.03 0.35 7.35
N ALA A 91 -0.06 0.33 6.03
CA ALA A 91 0.61 -0.67 5.23
C ALA A 91 1.06 -0.05 3.90
N TYR A 92 2.13 -0.60 3.34
CA TYR A 92 2.52 -0.27 1.98
C TYR A 92 1.76 -1.13 0.97
N TYR A 93 1.32 -0.50 -0.09
CA TYR A 93 0.63 -1.10 -1.22
C TYR A 93 1.36 -0.75 -2.51
N GLU A 94 1.48 -1.70 -3.42
CA GLU A 94 2.24 -1.54 -4.65
C GLU A 94 1.39 -1.73 -5.91
N ILE A 95 1.69 -0.94 -6.93
CA ILE A 95 1.23 -1.15 -8.30
C ILE A 95 2.42 -1.20 -9.24
N ILE A 96 2.47 -2.28 -10.01
CA ILE A 96 3.49 -2.51 -11.04
C ILE A 96 2.88 -2.22 -12.41
N THR A 97 3.40 -1.19 -13.07
CA THR A 97 2.86 -0.71 -14.35
C THR A 97 3.97 -0.29 -15.31
N THR A 98 3.59 0.17 -16.49
CA THR A 98 4.51 0.68 -17.51
C THR A 98 4.07 2.05 -17.99
N ARG A 99 5.02 2.93 -18.32
CA ARG A 99 4.73 4.24 -18.92
C ARG A 99 5.78 4.58 -19.96
N LYS A 100 5.37 4.72 -21.23
CA LYS A 100 6.22 5.17 -22.34
C LYS A 100 7.57 4.44 -22.40
N GLY A 101 7.55 3.10 -22.30
CA GLY A 101 8.74 2.24 -22.34
C GLY A 101 9.46 2.04 -21.01
N TYR A 102 9.10 2.80 -19.96
CA TYR A 102 9.62 2.56 -18.62
C TYR A 102 8.79 1.51 -17.89
N GLN A 103 9.46 0.64 -17.15
CA GLN A 103 8.85 -0.08 -16.05
C GLN A 103 8.72 0.88 -14.87
N VAL A 104 7.54 0.91 -14.23
CA VAL A 104 7.24 1.81 -13.12
C VAL A 104 6.67 1.02 -11.96
N LEU A 105 7.34 1.08 -10.81
CA LEU A 105 6.84 0.56 -9.53
C LEU A 105 6.33 1.74 -8.73
N ARG A 106 5.05 1.72 -8.33
CA ARG A 106 4.40 2.79 -7.59
C ARG A 106 4.04 2.25 -6.20
N TYR A 107 4.55 2.90 -5.16
CA TYR A 107 4.30 2.54 -3.77
C TYR A 107 3.40 3.57 -3.11
N PHE A 108 2.42 3.07 -2.38
CA PHE A 108 1.41 3.85 -1.69
C PHE A 108 1.43 3.52 -0.21
N MET A 109 1.40 4.56 0.63
CA MET A 109 1.11 4.41 2.05
C MET A 109 -0.41 4.39 2.21
N VAL A 110 -0.94 3.29 2.72
CA VAL A 110 -2.36 3.10 3.00
C VAL A 110 -2.57 3.20 4.50
N GLY A 111 -3.54 4.00 4.92
CA GLY A 111 -3.94 4.15 6.32
C GLY A 111 -5.36 3.66 6.53
N ALA A 112 -5.61 3.07 7.69
CA ALA A 112 -6.95 2.71 8.16
C ALA A 112 -7.14 3.18 9.60
N THR A 113 -8.26 3.85 9.87
CA THR A 113 -8.69 4.21 11.22
C THR A 113 -10.07 3.63 11.49
N TYR A 114 -10.14 2.79 12.51
CA TYR A 114 -11.37 2.16 12.98
C TYR A 114 -11.74 2.76 14.32
N LYS A 115 -12.83 3.52 14.37
CA LYS A 115 -13.41 4.03 15.62
C LYS A 115 -14.68 3.22 15.90
N VAL A 116 -14.81 2.72 17.11
CA VAL A 116 -16.02 2.00 17.55
C VAL A 116 -17.24 2.87 17.27
N GLU A 117 -18.30 2.26 16.73
CA GLU A 117 -19.56 2.92 16.34
C GLU A 117 -19.46 3.91 15.17
N GLN A 118 -18.34 3.92 14.45
CA GLN A 118 -18.17 4.73 13.25
C GLN A 118 -17.75 3.86 12.07
N LYS A 119 -18.04 4.34 10.86
CA LYS A 119 -17.55 3.72 9.64
C LYS A 119 -16.03 3.84 9.58
N ALA A 120 -15.36 2.81 9.06
CA ALA A 120 -13.92 2.83 8.84
C ALA A 120 -13.52 4.02 7.93
N GLU A 121 -12.46 4.71 8.34
CA GLU A 121 -11.84 5.79 7.59
C GLU A 121 -10.57 5.24 6.93
N TYR A 122 -10.47 5.36 5.61
CA TYR A 122 -9.30 4.93 4.85
C TYR A 122 -8.61 6.11 4.18
N SER A 123 -7.29 6.03 4.08
CA SER A 123 -6.46 6.95 3.30
C SER A 123 -5.48 6.17 2.43
N ILE A 124 -5.11 6.76 1.30
CA ILE A 124 -4.10 6.19 0.41
C ILE A 124 -3.35 7.32 -0.29
N ARG A 125 -2.03 7.31 -0.21
CA ARG A 125 -1.18 8.30 -0.87
C ARG A 125 0.03 7.65 -1.50
N GLU A 126 0.33 8.05 -2.73
CA GLU A 126 1.57 7.63 -3.40
C GLU A 126 2.76 8.30 -2.72
N VAL A 127 3.79 7.52 -2.40
CA VAL A 127 4.98 7.97 -1.65
C VAL A 127 6.29 7.77 -2.40
N VAL A 128 6.38 6.73 -3.23
CA VAL A 128 7.59 6.41 -4.01
C VAL A 128 7.19 5.88 -5.39
N GLN A 129 7.97 6.26 -6.39
CA GLN A 129 7.97 5.71 -7.73
C GLN A 129 9.40 5.31 -8.11
N TRP A 130 9.58 4.06 -8.50
CA TRP A 130 10.76 3.59 -9.18
C TRP A 130 10.53 3.55 -10.67
N TRP A 131 11.37 4.26 -11.41
CA TRP A 131 11.38 4.29 -12.86
C TRP A 131 12.58 3.51 -13.34
N ILE A 132 12.34 2.43 -14.08
CA ILE A 132 13.38 1.55 -14.61
C ILE A 132 13.30 1.62 -16.13
N ALA A 133 14.36 2.12 -16.75
CA ALA A 133 14.48 2.18 -18.20
C ALA A 133 14.78 0.78 -18.79
N PRO A 134 14.50 0.54 -20.09
CA PRO A 134 14.84 -0.71 -20.76
C PRO A 134 16.31 -1.12 -20.71
N ASN A 135 17.22 -0.16 -20.50
CA ASN A 135 18.66 -0.37 -20.36
C ASN A 135 19.12 -0.51 -18.90
N GLY A 136 18.20 -0.71 -17.96
CA GLY A 136 18.49 -0.92 -16.53
C GLY A 136 18.74 0.36 -15.73
N LYS A 137 18.85 1.54 -16.37
CA LYS A 137 19.03 2.80 -15.64
C LYS A 137 17.76 3.14 -14.84
N THR A 138 17.95 3.48 -13.58
CA THR A 138 16.84 3.78 -12.66
C THR A 138 16.81 5.26 -12.25
N GLU A 139 15.61 5.78 -12.00
CA GLU A 139 15.38 7.06 -11.33
C GLU A 139 14.28 6.89 -10.28
N VAL A 140 14.36 7.68 -9.20
CA VAL A 140 13.40 7.62 -8.10
C VAL A 140 12.71 8.96 -7.95
N ILE A 141 11.38 8.94 -7.93
CA ILE A 141 10.55 10.07 -7.52
C ILE A 141 9.87 9.67 -6.21
N ALA A 142 9.97 10.50 -5.18
CA ALA A 142 9.37 10.19 -3.88
C ALA A 142 8.92 11.45 -3.16
N ARG A 143 8.08 11.31 -2.16
CA ARG A 143 7.77 12.39 -1.20
C ARG A 143 8.95 12.67 -0.28
N LEU A 144 8.95 13.87 0.33
CA LEU A 144 9.87 14.16 1.40
C LEU A 144 9.57 13.27 2.60
N ARG A 145 10.59 13.11 3.43
CA ARG A 145 10.53 12.36 4.67
C ARG A 145 10.98 13.25 5.80
N ALA A 146 10.44 13.01 6.99
CA ALA A 146 10.99 13.60 8.19
C ALA A 146 12.40 13.03 8.43
N MET A 147 13.44 13.85 8.25
CA MET A 147 14.85 13.38 8.29
C MET A 147 15.36 13.06 9.72
N HIS A 148 14.70 13.54 10.78
CA HIS A 148 15.16 13.41 12.16
C HIS A 148 14.47 12.32 12.99
N THR A 149 13.62 11.52 12.37
CA THR A 149 12.87 10.48 13.07
C THR A 149 13.55 9.12 12.90
N MET A 150 13.65 8.32 13.97
CA MET A 150 14.20 6.96 13.95
C MET A 150 13.39 5.97 13.07
N TYR A 151 12.33 6.45 12.42
CA TYR A 151 11.39 5.67 11.62
C TYR A 151 11.65 5.87 10.13
N TYR A 152 11.76 4.75 9.41
CA TYR A 152 12.01 4.76 7.97
C TYR A 152 10.75 5.02 7.13
N ASP A 153 9.58 5.21 7.70
CA ASP A 153 8.28 5.25 6.99
C ASP A 153 7.49 6.55 7.20
N LEU A 154 8.12 7.58 7.79
CA LEU A 154 7.50 8.89 7.99
C LEU A 154 7.62 9.79 6.76
N TRP A 155 6.63 9.67 5.87
CA TRP A 155 6.45 10.52 4.70
C TRP A 155 5.75 11.84 5.04
N THR A 156 6.23 12.95 4.49
CA THR A 156 5.55 14.24 4.59
C THR A 156 4.40 14.25 3.58
N GLU A 157 3.18 14.01 4.06
CA GLU A 157 1.98 13.88 3.22
C GLU A 157 1.71 15.09 2.30
N TRP A 158 2.14 16.28 2.74
CA TRP A 158 1.95 17.55 2.03
C TRP A 158 3.07 17.89 1.05
N SER A 159 4.14 17.10 1.01
CA SER A 159 5.26 17.34 0.12
C SER A 159 5.00 16.77 -1.27
N ASP A 160 5.53 17.43 -2.30
CA ASP A 160 5.42 16.95 -3.67
C ASP A 160 6.22 15.67 -3.93
N MET A 161 5.80 14.94 -4.97
CA MET A 161 6.53 13.80 -5.52
C MET A 161 7.68 14.31 -6.38
N ASP A 162 8.89 14.26 -5.84
CA ASP A 162 10.09 14.87 -6.44
C ASP A 162 11.21 13.88 -6.72
N LEU A 163 12.01 14.19 -7.74
CA LEU A 163 13.22 13.44 -8.09
C LEU A 163 14.22 13.42 -6.94
N ARG A 164 14.70 12.22 -6.58
CA ARG A 164 15.65 11.99 -5.47
C ARG A 164 17.07 11.74 -5.98
N SER A 165 18.05 12.41 -5.35
CA SER A 165 19.47 12.29 -5.68
C SER A 165 20.08 10.99 -5.18
N ASN A 166 19.81 10.64 -3.92
CA ASN A 166 20.29 9.40 -3.33
C ASN A 166 19.29 8.26 -3.56
N LYS A 167 19.40 7.59 -4.70
CA LYS A 167 18.50 6.47 -5.08
C LYS A 167 18.68 5.24 -4.20
N MET A 168 19.88 5.05 -3.64
CA MET A 168 20.26 3.88 -2.83
C MET A 168 19.77 3.97 -1.38
N LEU A 169 19.03 5.03 -1.03
CA LEU A 169 18.47 5.15 0.31
C LEU A 169 17.45 4.03 0.53
N LYS A 170 17.70 3.17 1.53
CA LYS A 170 16.84 2.02 1.89
C LYS A 170 15.36 2.40 2.05
N ALA A 171 15.10 3.62 2.48
CA ALA A 171 13.82 4.31 2.47
C ALA A 171 12.93 4.10 1.23
N TYR A 172 13.54 4.00 0.05
CA TYR A 172 12.84 3.89 -1.22
C TYR A 172 12.67 2.43 -1.65
N ASN A 173 13.43 1.50 -1.08
CA ASN A 173 13.24 0.07 -1.26
C ASN A 173 12.16 -0.41 -0.27
N ILE A 174 10.91 -0.21 -0.65
CA ILE A 174 9.74 -0.52 0.18
C ILE A 174 9.34 -1.97 -0.04
N ASP A 175 9.25 -2.71 1.06
CA ASP A 175 8.56 -3.99 1.08
C ASP A 175 7.05 -3.76 1.21
N ALA A 176 6.32 -3.98 0.12
CA ALA A 176 4.89 -3.75 0.07
C ALA A 176 4.13 -4.95 0.65
N TYR A 177 3.21 -4.67 1.57
CA TYR A 177 2.40 -5.73 2.18
C TYR A 177 1.47 -6.42 1.16
N LYS A 178 1.00 -5.66 0.16
CA LYS A 178 0.24 -6.18 -0.98
C LYS A 178 0.62 -5.49 -2.28
N THR A 179 0.63 -6.26 -3.36
CA THR A 179 0.75 -5.78 -4.74
C THR A 179 -0.58 -5.98 -5.46
N TYR A 180 -0.99 -5.00 -6.28
CA TYR A 180 -2.18 -5.13 -7.12
C TYR A 180 -1.96 -6.21 -8.18
N PRO A 181 -2.89 -7.18 -8.36
CA PRO A 181 -2.65 -8.36 -9.18
C PRO A 181 -2.50 -8.06 -10.68
N ALA A 182 -3.13 -7.02 -11.20
CA ALA A 182 -3.04 -6.68 -12.62
C ALA A 182 -1.76 -5.88 -12.91
N MET A 183 -0.66 -6.61 -13.11
CA MET A 183 0.67 -6.04 -13.37
C MET A 183 0.90 -5.78 -14.87
N ARG A 184 1.61 -4.70 -15.20
CA ARG A 184 2.17 -4.49 -16.55
C ARG A 184 3.69 -4.51 -16.49
N ILE A 185 4.28 -5.24 -17.43
CA ILE A 185 5.71 -5.52 -17.47
C ILE A 185 6.24 -5.21 -18.87
N ILE A 186 7.35 -4.48 -18.95
CA ILE A 186 7.99 -4.18 -20.23
C ILE A 186 8.53 -5.47 -20.91
N PRO A 187 8.56 -5.54 -22.25
CA PRO A 187 9.04 -6.72 -22.97
C PRO A 187 10.47 -7.15 -22.62
N GLU A 188 11.34 -6.19 -22.29
CA GLU A 188 12.75 -6.44 -21.95
C GLU A 188 12.87 -7.29 -20.68
N LEU A 189 12.07 -7.02 -19.64
CA LEU A 189 12.08 -7.81 -18.40
C LEU A 189 11.52 -9.21 -18.61
N ARG A 190 10.53 -9.36 -19.51
CA ARG A 190 10.04 -10.69 -19.90
C ARG A 190 11.10 -11.48 -20.66
N ARG A 191 11.81 -10.83 -21.59
CA ARG A 191 12.92 -11.43 -22.33
C ARG A 191 14.02 -11.92 -21.39
N ASN A 192 14.28 -11.18 -20.31
CA ASN A 192 15.28 -11.51 -19.31
C ASN A 192 14.82 -12.52 -18.25
N GLY A 193 13.65 -13.14 -18.44
CA GLY A 193 13.21 -14.28 -17.61
C GLY A 193 12.16 -13.96 -16.55
N PHE A 194 11.55 -12.76 -16.52
CA PHE A 194 10.42 -12.51 -15.63
C PHE A 194 9.19 -13.35 -16.04
N LYS A 195 8.80 -14.30 -15.17
CA LYS A 195 7.68 -15.24 -15.40
C LYS A 195 6.38 -14.86 -14.68
N GLY A 196 6.26 -13.64 -14.16
CA GLY A 196 5.04 -13.18 -13.48
C GLY A 196 5.06 -13.28 -11.95
N ALA A 197 6.16 -13.75 -11.36
CA ALA A 197 6.34 -13.83 -9.92
C ALA A 197 7.73 -13.32 -9.52
N PHE A 198 7.84 -12.82 -8.30
CA PHE A 198 9.08 -12.25 -7.75
C PHE A 198 9.87 -13.20 -6.85
N HIS A 199 9.34 -14.41 -6.58
CA HIS A 199 10.06 -15.49 -5.88
C HIS A 199 10.78 -15.04 -4.59
N GLU A 200 10.03 -14.44 -3.66
CA GLU A 200 10.52 -13.93 -2.36
C GLU A 200 11.43 -12.70 -2.44
N LEU A 201 11.74 -12.21 -3.63
CA LEU A 201 12.40 -10.91 -3.82
C LEU A 201 11.35 -9.80 -3.90
N THR A 202 11.71 -8.60 -3.45
CA THR A 202 10.91 -7.42 -3.77
C THR A 202 10.98 -7.14 -5.28
N PRO A 203 9.98 -6.48 -5.87
CA PRO A 203 10.06 -6.06 -7.27
C PRO A 203 11.26 -5.14 -7.55
N TYR A 204 11.69 -4.38 -6.55
CA TYR A 204 12.95 -3.63 -6.61
C TYR A 204 14.20 -4.53 -6.51
N GLU A 205 14.18 -5.73 -5.97
CA GLU A 205 15.36 -6.61 -5.97
C GLU A 205 15.41 -7.48 -7.23
N PHE A 206 14.25 -7.85 -7.77
CA PHE A 206 14.17 -8.70 -8.95
C PHE A 206 14.42 -7.94 -10.26
N LEU A 207 13.89 -6.71 -10.38
CA LEU A 207 13.88 -5.98 -11.65
C LEU A 207 15.17 -5.16 -11.96
N PRO A 208 16.02 -4.81 -10.98
CA PRO A 208 17.36 -4.29 -11.20
C PRO A 208 18.38 -5.28 -10.61
N PRO A 209 18.90 -6.21 -11.43
CA PRO A 209 19.97 -5.81 -12.34
C PRO A 209 19.83 -6.42 -13.75
N LEU A 210 19.97 -5.54 -14.75
CA LEU A 210 20.41 -5.91 -16.10
C LEU A 210 21.94 -5.98 -16.09
#